data_AF-A0A915V8I4-F1
#
_entry.id   AF-A0A915V8I4-F1
#
_cell.length_a   1.000
_cell.length_b   1.000
_cell.length_c   1.000
_cell.angle_alpha   90.00
_cell.angle_beta   90.00
_cell.angle_gamma   90.00
#
_symmetry.space_group_name_H-M   'P 1'
#
loop_
_entity.id
_entity.type
_entity.pdbx_description
1 polymer ?
#
loop_
_entity_poly.entity_id
_entity_poly.type
_entity_poly.pdbx_seq_one_letter_code
_entity_poly.pdbx_strand_id
1 'polypeptide(L)' 'MKTTGICPKCGSDIVARVPGQQDETSIIVDWGGYLTSAPVARYVCCACGYVESYVESPEDLDRIRRKYKLYTPEREAETP' A
#
# COMPACT_ATOMS: atom_id res chain seq x y z
N MET A 1 -10.34 4.59 3.39
CA MET A 1 -11.21 3.99 2.35
C MET A 1 -11.36 2.48 2.51
N LYS A 2 -10.28 1.68 2.66
CA LYS A 2 -10.45 0.21 2.79
C LYS A 2 -11.38 -0.21 3.95
N THR A 3 -11.21 0.40 5.13
CA THR A 3 -11.98 0.03 6.33
C THR A 3 -13.34 0.72 6.40
N THR A 4 -13.40 1.99 5.98
CA THR A 4 -14.57 2.86 6.21
C THR A 4 -15.43 3.07 4.97
N GLY A 5 -14.94 2.75 3.77
CA GLY A 5 -15.56 3.17 2.51
C GLY A 5 -15.45 4.67 2.21
N ILE A 6 -14.92 5.47 3.14
CA ILE A 6 -14.90 6.94 3.06
C ILE A 6 -13.47 7.44 2.83
N CYS A 7 -13.32 8.45 1.98
CA CYS A 7 -12.08 9.14 1.71
C CYS A 7 -11.65 9.99 2.92
N PRO A 8 -10.50 9.72 3.56
CA PRO A 8 -10.05 10.48 4.73
C PRO A 8 -9.62 11.91 4.39
N LYS A 9 -9.34 12.20 3.11
CA LYS A 9 -8.92 13.53 2.64
C LYS A 9 -10.09 14.50 2.45
N CYS A 10 -11.23 14.03 1.96
CA CYS A 10 -12.34 14.90 1.55
C CYS A 10 -13.72 14.46 2.05
N GLY A 11 -13.84 13.32 2.72
CA GLY A 11 -15.10 12.81 3.24
C GLY A 11 -16.04 12.16 2.23
N SER A 12 -15.70 12.14 0.93
CA SER A 12 -16.51 11.46 -0.09
C SER A 12 -16.52 9.93 0.10
N ASP A 13 -17.64 9.30 -0.20
CA ASP A 13 -17.87 7.85 -0.24
C ASP A 13 -17.80 7.26 -1.66
N ILE A 14 -17.54 8.09 -2.68
CA ILE A 14 -17.38 7.64 -4.07
C ILE A 14 -15.96 7.10 -4.25
N VAL A 15 -15.80 5.81 -3.99
CA VAL A 15 -14.51 5.12 -3.99
C VAL A 15 -14.50 3.93 -4.96
N ALA A 16 -13.52 3.91 -5.86
CA ALA A 16 -13.23 2.76 -6.70
C ALA A 16 -12.15 1.86 -6.09
N ARG A 17 -12.35 0.54 -6.09
CA ARG A 17 -11.32 -0.44 -5.73
C ARG A 17 -10.71 -1.04 -7.00
N VAL A 18 -9.42 -0.84 -7.17
CA VAL A 18 -8.61 -1.47 -8.22
C VAL A 18 -7.87 -2.65 -7.60
N PRO A 19 -8.14 -3.90 -8.02
CA PRO A 19 -7.44 -5.07 -7.49
C PRO A 19 -5.96 -5.02 -7.87
N GLY A 20 -5.09 -5.47 -6.97
CA GLY A 20 -3.66 -5.58 -7.27
C GLY A 20 -3.41 -6.66 -8.33
N GLN A 21 -2.56 -6.36 -9.31
CA GLN A 21 -2.08 -7.31 -10.30
C GLN A 21 -0.56 -7.45 -10.18
N GLN A 22 -0.02 -8.64 -10.50
CA GLN A 22 1.42 -8.91 -10.36
C GLN A 22 2.29 -8.01 -11.26
N ASP A 23 1.78 -7.56 -12.41
CA ASP A 23 2.62 -6.94 -13.44
C ASP A 23 2.55 -5.40 -13.51
N GLU A 24 1.56 -4.78 -12.87
CA GLU A 24 1.33 -3.32 -12.97
C GLU A 24 1.43 -2.59 -11.62
N THR A 25 1.04 -3.27 -10.55
CA THR A 25 0.77 -2.61 -9.27
C THR A 25 1.37 -3.43 -8.15
N SER A 26 2.65 -3.77 -8.25
CA SER A 26 3.28 -4.72 -7.33
C SER A 26 4.59 -4.21 -6.76
N ILE A 27 4.98 -4.78 -5.62
CA ILE A 27 6.28 -4.55 -4.98
C ILE A 27 7.12 -5.80 -5.24
N ILE A 28 8.31 -5.62 -5.81
CA ILE A 28 9.21 -6.76 -6.09
C ILE A 28 9.76 -7.29 -4.78
N VAL A 29 9.40 -8.52 -4.39
CA VAL A 29 9.77 -9.13 -3.11
C VAL A 29 10.76 -10.29 -3.24
N ASP A 30 11.09 -10.73 -4.45
CA ASP A 30 12.10 -11.78 -4.70
C ASP A 30 12.78 -11.57 -6.06
N TRP A 31 13.94 -12.20 -6.28
CA TRP A 31 14.73 -12.15 -7.51
C TRP A 31 14.95 -13.54 -8.16
N GLY A 32 14.32 -14.63 -7.67
CA GLY A 32 14.71 -16.00 -8.06
C GLY A 32 13.63 -17.06 -8.32
N GLY A 33 12.32 -16.76 -8.43
CA GLY A 33 11.30 -17.79 -8.69
C GLY A 33 9.89 -17.26 -9.00
N TYR A 34 8.92 -18.16 -9.26
CA TYR A 34 7.54 -17.92 -9.76
C TYR A 34 6.67 -16.89 -8.98
N LEU A 35 7.09 -16.39 -7.81
CA LEU A 35 6.41 -15.36 -7.02
C LEU A 35 7.36 -14.19 -6.74
N THR A 36 7.64 -13.38 -7.75
CA THR A 36 8.60 -12.27 -7.69
C THR A 36 8.05 -10.99 -7.06
N SER A 37 6.72 -10.84 -7.03
CA SER A 37 6.08 -9.57 -6.71
C SER A 37 4.85 -9.73 -5.82
N ALA A 38 4.71 -8.84 -4.84
CA ALA A 38 3.53 -8.69 -3.99
C ALA A 38 2.52 -7.73 -4.64
N PRO A 39 1.33 -8.19 -5.07
CA PRO A 39 0.30 -7.32 -5.63
C PRO A 39 -0.22 -6.29 -4.61
N VAL A 40 -0.45 -5.07 -5.08
CA VAL A 40 -0.92 -3.93 -4.29
C VAL A 40 -2.27 -3.48 -4.81
N ALA A 41 -3.33 -3.69 -4.03
CA ALA A 41 -4.65 -3.15 -4.32
C ALA A 41 -4.68 -1.65 -4.04
N ARG A 42 -5.49 -0.90 -4.80
CA ARG A 42 -5.66 0.54 -4.61
C ARG A 42 -7.13 0.89 -4.42
N TYR A 43 -7.38 1.78 -3.47
CA TYR A 43 -8.67 2.44 -3.29
C TYR A 43 -8.49 3.87 -3.76
N VAL A 44 -9.29 4.31 -4.72
CA VAL A 44 -9.19 5.62 -5.37
C VAL A 44 -10.46 6.39 -5.07
N CYS A 45 -10.32 7.56 -4.44
CA CYS A 45 -11.41 8.50 -4.28
C CYS A 45 -11.69 9.18 -5.62
N CYS A 46 -12.87 8.94 -6.19
CA CYS A 46 -13.26 9.52 -7.47
C CYS A 46 -13.64 11.00 -7.38
N ALA A 47 -13.80 11.55 -6.17
CA ALA A 47 -14.11 12.97 -5.97
C ALA A 47 -12.85 13.86 -5.90
N CYS A 48 -11.76 13.39 -5.27
CA CYS A 48 -10.58 14.23 -5.01
C CYS A 48 -9.25 13.62 -5.43
N GLY A 49 -9.26 12.43 -6.02
CA GLY A 49 -8.07 11.72 -6.52
C GLY A 49 -7.16 11.14 -5.45
N TYR A 50 -7.54 11.16 -4.16
CA TYR A 50 -6.76 10.52 -3.10
C TYR A 50 -6.72 9.00 -3.29
N VAL A 51 -5.55 8.38 -3.07
CA VAL A 51 -5.35 6.95 -3.25
C VAL A 51 -4.76 6.33 -1.98
N GLU A 52 -5.38 5.24 -1.52
CA GLU A 52 -4.80 4.34 -0.51
C GLU A 52 -4.34 3.06 -1.19
N SER A 53 -3.13 2.58 -0.88
CA SER A 53 -2.55 1.37 -1.47
C SER A 53 -2.28 0.32 -0.39
N TYR A 54 -2.60 -0.95 -0.66
CA TYR A 54 -2.50 -2.04 0.31
C TYR A 54 -1.92 -3.31 -0.32
N VAL A 55 -0.91 -3.89 0.31
CA VAL A 55 -0.56 -5.31 0.15
C VAL A 55 -1.52 -6.12 1.02
N GLU A 56 -2.26 -7.05 0.43
CA GLU A 56 -3.35 -7.75 1.12
C GLU A 56 -2.93 -9.13 1.67
N SER A 57 -1.88 -9.76 1.14
CA SER A 57 -1.36 -11.04 1.63
C SER A 57 -0.44 -10.85 2.85
N PRO A 58 -0.71 -11.53 3.99
CA PRO A 58 0.20 -11.58 5.13
C PRO A 58 1.58 -12.14 4.77
N GLU A 59 1.63 -13.14 3.89
CA GLU A 59 2.88 -13.76 3.43
C GLU A 59 3.74 -12.76 2.64
N ASP A 60 3.11 -11.95 1.78
CA ASP A 60 3.80 -10.89 1.04
C ASP A 60 4.31 -9.77 1.95
N LEU A 61 3.53 -9.40 2.98
CA LEU A 61 3.99 -8.45 4.00
C LEU A 61 5.23 -8.96 4.75
N ASP A 62 5.26 -10.25 5.08
CA ASP A 62 6.42 -10.88 5.70
C ASP A 62 7.64 -10.93 4.76
N ARG A 63 7.45 -11.20 3.47
CA ARG A 63 8.51 -11.08 2.46
C ARG A 63 9.06 -9.66 2.36
N ILE A 64 8.18 -8.65 2.33
CA ILE A 64 8.59 -7.23 2.33
C ILE A 64 9.43 -6.91 3.56
N ARG A 65 8.97 -7.34 4.75
CA ARG A 65 9.68 -7.13 6.02
C ARG A 65 11.08 -7.75 6.03
N ARG A 66 11.26 -8.90 5.39
CA ARG A 66 12.56 -9.58 5.28
C ARG A 66 13.47 -8.96 4.23
N LYS A 67 12.92 -8.44 3.13
CA LYS A 67 13.71 -7.89 2.02
C LYS A 67 14.17 -6.45 2.23
N TYR A 68 13.28 -5.59 2.72
CA TYR A 68 13.55 -4.15 2.81
C TYR A 68 13.92 -3.73 4.23
N LYS A 69 14.85 -2.77 4.35
CA LYS A 69 15.16 -2.16 5.65
C LYS A 69 13.93 -1.41 6.16
N LEU A 70 13.52 -1.71 7.39
CA LEU A 70 12.41 -1.00 8.03
C LEU A 70 12.82 0.45 8.31
N TYR A 71 11.96 1.38 7.89
CA TYR A 71 12.13 2.78 8.20
C TYR A 71 11.70 3.04 9.65
N THR A 72 12.62 3.56 10.45
CA THR A 72 12.32 4.16 11.74
C THR A 72 12.56 5.65 11.56
N PRO A 73 11.54 6.52 11.66
CA PRO A 73 11.78 7.95 11.66
C PRO A 73 12.65 8.28 12.88
N GLU A 74 13.74 9.00 12.63
CA GLU A 74 14.46 9.69 13.69
C GLU A 74 13.44 10.60 14.37
N ARG A 75 13.25 10.47 15.69
CA ARG A 75 12.51 11.48 16.45
C ARG A 75 13.28 12.78 16.23
N GLU A 76 12.76 13.69 15.41
CA GLU A 76 13.24 15.07 15.38
C GLU A 76 13.28 15.52 16.84
N ALA A 77 14.50 15.60 17.36
CA ALA A 77 14.73 16.09 18.70
C ALA A 77 14.20 17.52 18.70
N GLU A 78 13.15 17.71 19.48
CA GLU A 78 12.66 18.99 19.98
C GLU A 78 13.86 19.93 20.15
N THR A 79 14.02 20.86 19.22
CA THR A 79 14.90 22.01 19.41
C THR A 79 13.99 23.17 19.78
N PRO A 80 14.06 23.68 21.03
CA PRO A 80 13.37 24.90 21.41
C PRO A 80 13.93 26.13 20.69
#